data_AF-A0A6V8DAP3-F1
#
_entry.id   AF-A0A6V8DAP3-F1
#
_cell.length_a   1.000
_cell.length_b   1.000
_cell.length_c   1.000
_cell.angle_alpha   90.00
_cell.angle_beta   90.00
_cell.angle_gamma   90.00
#
_symmetry.space_group_name_H-M   'P 1'
#
loop_
_entity.id
_entity.type
_entity.pdbx_description
1 polymer ?
#
loop_
_entity_poly.entity_id
_entity_poly.type
_entity_poly.pdbx_seq_one_letter_code
_entity_poly.pdbx_strand_id
1 'polypeptide(L)'
;LHQWNVKRLRPKVYLEYDLSKEVPSPLLWWFEGGTSWLGDIICLRSGAWTREDWDEEFNLKVNRHLNRHGATHESLVESSESAWVHLYKRTAWSSERRINYYLEGEFAMMALDVELRRRTRGARGLDDVMVEALRRHAVDADEPGVDHRRLRQALTSTEGGRRLGGMLDELMTTRKAPPITSMLDSLGLNLVPKEGGQDKDGWLGVGLQLRRGRVVVTTHLEGSPLRDVVDAGDELIAINDRRITEVKHVKQALSECADLEVEVLTSREGGLRSCTVKALAAKDHRKVKIEGKGNSLWRRITASRQADA
;
A
#
# COMPACT_ATOMS: atom_id res chain seq x y z
N LEU A 1 7.58 7.34 -16.84
CA LEU A 1 8.48 7.44 -15.67
C LEU A 1 9.59 6.37 -15.66
N HIS A 2 9.29 5.07 -15.88
CA HIS A 2 10.32 4.01 -15.89
C HIS A 2 11.49 4.21 -16.87
N GLN A 3 11.25 4.90 -17.99
CA GLN A 3 12.33 5.26 -18.92
C GLN A 3 13.47 6.05 -18.25
N TRP A 4 13.16 6.85 -17.22
CA TRP A 4 14.17 7.49 -16.38
C TRP A 4 14.49 6.65 -15.14
N ASN A 5 13.47 6.15 -14.44
CA ASN A 5 13.60 5.41 -13.19
C ASN A 5 13.54 3.88 -13.41
N VAL A 6 14.70 3.24 -13.36
CA VAL A 6 15.08 1.83 -13.63
C VAL A 6 15.74 1.61 -14.98
N LYS A 7 15.42 2.38 -16.03
CA LYS A 7 16.11 2.27 -17.33
C LYS A 7 17.36 3.14 -17.42
N ARG A 8 17.30 4.44 -17.11
CA ARG A 8 18.49 5.31 -17.11
C ARG A 8 19.16 5.39 -15.74
N LEU A 9 18.41 5.70 -14.69
CA LEU A 9 18.84 5.51 -13.31
C LEU A 9 18.52 4.07 -12.92
N ARG A 10 19.45 3.32 -12.35
CA ARG A 10 19.18 1.93 -11.92
C ARG A 10 20.07 1.52 -10.75
N PRO A 11 19.74 0.47 -9.99
CA PRO A 11 20.64 -0.08 -8.98
C PRO A 11 22.01 -0.42 -9.58
N LYS A 12 23.09 -0.28 -8.80
CA LYS A 12 24.43 -0.73 -9.22
C LYS A 12 24.44 -2.18 -9.71
N VAL A 13 23.69 -3.05 -9.02
CA VAL A 13 23.55 -4.48 -9.37
C VAL A 13 22.87 -4.74 -10.72
N TYR A 14 22.23 -3.73 -11.33
CA TYR A 14 21.55 -3.83 -12.64
C TYR A 14 22.28 -3.08 -13.76
N LEU A 15 23.51 -2.60 -13.52
CA LEU A 15 24.34 -2.02 -14.57
C LEU A 15 24.73 -3.08 -15.61
N GLU A 16 25.12 -4.26 -15.13
CA GLU A 16 25.38 -5.44 -15.93
C GLU A 16 24.41 -6.55 -15.51
N TYR A 17 23.52 -6.96 -16.43
CA TYR A 17 22.53 -7.99 -16.13
C TYR A 17 23.13 -9.38 -16.33
N ASP A 18 23.17 -10.17 -15.26
CA ASP A 18 23.32 -11.62 -15.34
C ASP A 18 21.94 -12.26 -15.34
N LEU A 19 21.42 -12.58 -16.53
CA LEU A 19 20.08 -13.15 -16.69
C LEU A 19 20.02 -14.66 -16.38
N SER A 20 21.13 -15.28 -15.99
CA SER A 20 21.20 -16.70 -15.65
C SER A 20 20.83 -17.00 -14.20
N LYS A 21 20.75 -15.98 -13.34
CA LYS A 21 20.46 -16.12 -11.90
C LYS A 21 19.59 -14.99 -11.37
N GLU A 22 19.03 -15.19 -10.20
CA GLU A 22 18.35 -14.11 -9.47
C GLU A 22 19.34 -13.02 -9.04
N VAL A 23 18.99 -11.77 -9.32
CA VAL A 23 19.75 -10.60 -8.88
C VAL A 23 18.86 -9.76 -7.96
N PRO A 24 18.89 -10.00 -6.63
CA PRO A 24 18.08 -9.23 -5.69
C PRO A 24 18.59 -7.79 -5.57
N SER A 25 17.68 -6.85 -5.29
CA SER A 25 18.03 -5.46 -5.05
C SER A 25 17.22 -4.90 -3.88
N PRO A 26 17.85 -4.22 -2.90
CA PRO A 26 17.14 -3.60 -1.79
C PRO A 26 16.42 -2.29 -2.17
N LEU A 27 16.34 -1.94 -3.46
CA LEU A 27 15.93 -0.61 -3.91
C LEU A 27 14.62 -0.58 -4.70
N LEU A 28 13.88 -1.70 -4.80
CA LEU A 28 12.62 -1.70 -5.55
C LEU A 28 11.58 -0.74 -4.96
N TRP A 29 11.61 -0.46 -3.66
CA TRP A 29 10.82 0.63 -3.07
C TRP A 29 11.03 1.99 -3.75
N TRP A 30 12.25 2.30 -4.23
CA TRP A 30 12.55 3.52 -4.99
C TRP A 30 12.10 3.40 -6.44
N PHE A 31 12.46 2.30 -7.09
CA PHE A 31 12.24 2.12 -8.52
C PHE A 31 10.78 1.85 -8.88
N GLU A 32 10.03 1.24 -7.98
CA GLU A 32 8.65 0.83 -8.18
C GLU A 32 7.73 1.70 -7.32
N GLY A 33 7.96 1.81 -6.01
CA GLY A 33 7.18 2.70 -5.14
C GLY A 33 7.34 4.18 -5.48
N GLY A 34 8.56 4.64 -5.73
CA GLY A 34 8.80 6.00 -6.21
C GLY A 34 8.20 6.27 -7.59
N THR A 35 8.12 5.24 -8.44
CA THR A 35 7.43 5.33 -9.73
C THR A 35 5.91 5.41 -9.57
N SER A 36 5.32 4.67 -8.61
CA SER A 36 3.90 4.78 -8.29
C SER A 36 3.54 6.20 -7.84
N TRP A 37 4.24 6.75 -6.85
CA TRP A 37 3.93 8.09 -6.31
C TRP A 37 4.08 9.18 -7.37
N LEU A 38 5.24 9.26 -8.00
CA LEU A 38 5.49 10.31 -8.99
C LEU A 38 4.67 10.08 -10.28
N GLY A 39 4.31 8.83 -10.59
CA GLY A 39 3.41 8.49 -11.69
C GLY A 39 2.03 9.12 -11.51
N ASP A 40 1.40 8.88 -10.35
CA ASP A 40 0.11 9.48 -9.97
C ASP A 40 0.16 11.01 -10.02
N ILE A 41 1.22 11.61 -9.44
CA ILE A 41 1.39 13.06 -9.44
C ILE A 41 1.58 13.61 -10.86
N ILE A 42 2.29 12.90 -11.75
CA ILE A 42 2.41 13.32 -13.16
C ILE A 42 1.06 13.28 -13.87
N CYS A 43 0.21 12.27 -13.62
CA CYS A 43 -1.12 12.20 -14.20
C CYS A 43 -1.99 13.39 -13.78
N LEU A 44 -1.97 13.77 -12.50
CA LEU A 44 -2.65 14.96 -12.01
C LEU A 44 -2.10 16.25 -12.63
N ARG A 45 -0.77 16.42 -12.64
CA ARG A 45 -0.12 17.64 -13.14
C ARG A 45 -0.31 17.87 -14.64
N SER A 46 -0.39 16.78 -15.41
CA SER A 46 -0.60 16.84 -16.85
C SER A 46 -2.07 17.08 -17.24
N GLY A 47 -3.00 17.00 -16.28
CA GLY A 47 -4.43 17.03 -16.54
C GLY A 47 -4.98 15.74 -17.15
N ALA A 48 -4.18 14.67 -17.23
CA ALA A 48 -4.63 13.37 -17.68
C ALA A 48 -5.60 12.72 -16.69
N TRP A 49 -5.40 12.97 -15.39
CA TRP A 49 -6.33 12.61 -14.31
C TRP A 49 -6.96 13.87 -13.73
N THR A 50 -8.27 13.80 -13.49
CA THR A 50 -8.99 14.73 -12.63
C THR A 50 -8.68 14.48 -11.16
N ARG A 51 -9.16 15.36 -10.27
CA ARG A 51 -9.06 15.11 -8.83
C ARG A 51 -9.86 13.87 -8.43
N GLU A 52 -11.01 13.67 -9.05
CA GLU A 52 -11.92 12.57 -8.80
C GLU A 52 -11.29 11.22 -9.19
N ASP A 53 -10.59 11.16 -10.33
CA ASP A 53 -9.85 9.96 -10.76
C ASP A 53 -8.77 9.59 -9.74
N TRP A 54 -8.01 10.58 -9.26
CA TRP A 54 -7.00 10.35 -8.22
C TRP A 54 -7.64 9.94 -6.89
N ASP A 55 -8.74 10.56 -6.49
CA ASP A 55 -9.44 10.20 -5.26
C ASP A 55 -9.91 8.74 -5.31
N GLU A 56 -10.45 8.26 -6.44
CA GLU A 56 -10.85 6.87 -6.61
C GLU A 56 -9.67 5.90 -6.44
N GLU A 57 -8.59 6.13 -7.18
CA GLU A 57 -7.39 5.27 -7.13
C GLU A 57 -6.69 5.31 -5.76
N PHE A 58 -6.52 6.51 -5.21
CA PHE A 58 -5.90 6.68 -3.90
C PHE A 58 -6.72 6.00 -2.79
N ASN A 59 -8.06 6.07 -2.86
CA ASN A 59 -8.93 5.36 -1.93
C ASN A 59 -8.74 3.84 -2.00
N LEU A 60 -8.58 3.27 -3.19
CA LEU A 60 -8.29 1.84 -3.35
C LEU A 60 -6.95 1.46 -2.71
N LYS A 61 -5.92 2.28 -2.92
CA LYS A 61 -4.58 2.09 -2.37
C LYS A 61 -4.57 2.18 -0.83
N VAL A 62 -5.18 3.23 -0.26
CA VAL A 62 -5.26 3.41 1.20
C VAL A 62 -6.02 2.27 1.86
N ASN A 63 -7.17 1.87 1.32
CA ASN A 63 -7.90 0.73 1.89
C ASN A 63 -7.11 -0.57 1.81
N ARG A 64 -6.32 -0.77 0.75
CA ARG A 64 -5.45 -1.94 0.64
C ARG A 64 -4.34 -1.92 1.69
N HIS A 65 -3.78 -0.75 1.97
CA HIS A 65 -2.76 -0.57 3.00
C HIS A 65 -3.32 -0.80 4.40
N LEU A 66 -4.43 -0.16 4.75
CA LEU A 66 -5.03 -0.26 6.09
C LEU A 66 -5.58 -1.65 6.41
N ASN A 67 -5.95 -2.45 5.40
CA ASN A 67 -6.40 -3.83 5.57
C ASN A 67 -5.24 -4.85 5.51
N ARG A 68 -3.98 -4.40 5.50
CA ARG A 68 -2.79 -5.24 5.49
C ARG A 68 -1.89 -4.89 6.66
N HIS A 69 -1.28 -5.92 7.23
CA HIS A 69 -0.48 -5.79 8.45
C HIS A 69 0.95 -6.34 8.25
N GLY A 70 1.33 -6.60 6.99
CA GLY A 70 2.68 -7.01 6.64
C GLY A 70 3.77 -6.02 7.08
N ALA A 71 3.42 -4.75 7.22
CA ALA A 71 4.39 -3.71 7.57
C ALA A 71 4.99 -3.88 8.96
N THR A 72 4.35 -4.61 9.88
CA THR A 72 4.93 -4.95 11.20
C THR A 72 5.88 -6.16 11.15
N HIS A 73 5.95 -6.85 10.01
CA HIS A 73 6.69 -8.09 9.82
C HIS A 73 7.81 -7.99 8.77
N GLU A 74 7.67 -7.09 7.81
CA GLU A 74 8.60 -6.92 6.69
C GLU A 74 8.81 -5.43 6.39
N SER A 75 10.07 -5.03 6.22
CA SER A 75 10.47 -3.68 5.81
C SER A 75 10.52 -3.53 4.29
N LEU A 76 10.59 -2.29 3.79
CA LEU A 76 10.67 -2.01 2.35
C LEU A 76 11.95 -2.56 1.71
N VAL A 77 13.06 -2.52 2.43
CA VAL A 77 14.31 -3.15 1.99
C VAL A 77 14.14 -4.66 1.87
N GLU A 78 13.63 -5.32 2.91
CA GLU A 78 13.40 -6.78 2.91
C GLU A 78 12.44 -7.21 1.78
N SER A 79 11.34 -6.47 1.58
CA SER A 79 10.37 -6.72 0.51
C SER A 79 10.99 -6.55 -0.88
N SER A 80 11.89 -5.58 -1.04
CA SER A 80 12.60 -5.35 -2.31
C SER A 80 13.59 -6.48 -2.62
N GLU A 81 14.37 -6.91 -1.63
CA GLU A 81 15.36 -8.00 -1.79
C GLU A 81 14.68 -9.34 -2.09
N SER A 82 13.53 -9.59 -1.48
CA SER A 82 12.79 -10.85 -1.59
C SER A 82 11.81 -10.92 -2.78
N ALA A 83 11.78 -9.90 -3.64
CA ALA A 83 10.82 -9.78 -4.74
C ALA A 83 10.75 -11.03 -5.63
N TRP A 84 11.91 -11.63 -5.95
CA TRP A 84 12.02 -12.88 -6.74
C TRP A 84 11.30 -14.07 -6.11
N VAL A 85 11.22 -14.13 -4.79
CA VAL A 85 10.53 -15.22 -4.08
C VAL A 85 9.07 -14.85 -3.83
N HIS A 86 8.81 -13.61 -3.45
CA HIS A 86 7.55 -13.22 -2.83
C HIS A 86 6.44 -12.87 -3.84
N LEU A 87 6.78 -12.32 -5.01
CA LEU A 87 5.79 -12.07 -6.06
C LEU A 87 5.31 -13.38 -6.70
N TYR A 88 6.20 -14.34 -6.91
CA TYR A 88 5.89 -15.57 -7.64
C TYR A 88 5.37 -16.72 -6.76
N LYS A 89 5.57 -16.67 -5.43
CA LYS A 89 5.10 -17.71 -4.48
C LYS A 89 4.27 -17.11 -3.35
N ARG A 90 3.09 -16.60 -3.69
CA ARG A 90 2.10 -16.12 -2.69
C ARG A 90 1.41 -17.29 -1.98
N THR A 91 1.17 -17.09 -0.70
CA THR A 91 0.41 -17.98 0.19
C THR A 91 -0.76 -17.21 0.83
N ALA A 92 -1.68 -17.91 1.48
CA ALA A 92 -2.79 -17.29 2.22
C ALA A 92 -2.31 -16.30 3.30
N TRP A 93 -1.13 -16.55 3.88
CA TRP A 93 -0.51 -15.71 4.92
C TRP A 93 0.24 -14.49 4.38
N SER A 94 0.41 -14.38 3.06
CA SER A 94 1.29 -13.36 2.48
C SER A 94 0.81 -11.93 2.74
N SER A 95 -0.49 -11.67 2.83
CA SER A 95 -1.01 -10.31 3.10
C SER A 95 -0.71 -9.79 4.51
N GLU A 96 -0.32 -10.67 5.41
CA GLU A 96 -0.14 -10.36 6.83
C GLU A 96 1.32 -10.33 7.25
N ARG A 97 2.16 -11.11 6.56
CA ARG A 97 3.58 -11.22 6.88
C ARG A 97 4.47 -10.49 5.89
N ARG A 98 3.91 -9.99 4.79
CA ARG A 98 4.66 -9.34 3.72
C ARG A 98 3.97 -8.06 3.28
N ILE A 99 4.77 -7.12 2.85
CA ILE A 99 4.31 -5.90 2.21
C ILE A 99 4.43 -5.98 0.71
N ASN A 100 3.84 -5.00 0.04
CA ASN A 100 4.08 -4.76 -1.37
C ASN A 100 4.95 -3.51 -1.48
N TYR A 101 6.19 -3.65 -1.93
CA TYR A 101 7.12 -2.53 -2.12
C TYR A 101 6.64 -1.48 -3.15
N TYR A 102 5.65 -1.78 -4.00
CA TYR A 102 4.94 -0.76 -4.78
C TYR A 102 4.07 0.12 -3.89
N LEU A 103 3.19 -0.50 -3.09
CA LEU A 103 2.18 0.21 -2.30
C LEU A 103 2.78 0.92 -1.09
N GLU A 104 3.54 0.18 -0.28
CA GLU A 104 4.20 0.76 0.88
C GLU A 104 5.32 1.72 0.46
N GLY A 105 5.99 1.41 -0.65
CA GLY A 105 7.00 2.29 -1.23
C GLY A 105 6.38 3.59 -1.71
N GLU A 106 5.22 3.55 -2.37
CA GLU A 106 4.47 4.75 -2.75
C GLU A 106 4.16 5.64 -1.56
N PHE A 107 3.64 5.08 -0.46
CA PHE A 107 3.31 5.87 0.73
C PHE A 107 4.54 6.38 1.49
N ALA A 108 5.63 5.62 1.52
CA ALA A 108 6.89 6.11 2.07
C ALA A 108 7.48 7.24 1.22
N MET A 109 7.38 7.14 -0.10
CA MET A 109 7.83 8.17 -1.04
C MET A 109 6.95 9.43 -0.96
N MET A 110 5.64 9.27 -0.79
CA MET A 110 4.73 10.36 -0.45
C MET A 110 5.15 11.05 0.85
N ALA A 111 5.46 10.29 1.91
CA ALA A 111 5.86 10.87 3.19
C ALA A 111 7.13 11.73 3.07
N LEU A 112 8.12 11.26 2.32
CA LEU A 112 9.34 12.03 2.03
C LEU A 112 9.05 13.29 1.20
N ASP A 113 8.19 13.18 0.18
CA ASP A 113 7.82 14.31 -0.67
C ASP A 113 7.07 15.40 0.12
N VAL A 114 6.07 15.00 0.90
CA VAL A 114 5.28 15.91 1.76
C VAL A 114 6.19 16.64 2.73
N GLU A 115 7.08 15.94 3.42
CA GLU A 115 7.97 16.55 4.39
C GLU A 115 9.00 17.50 3.74
N LEU A 116 9.58 17.11 2.60
CA LEU A 116 10.51 17.97 1.86
C LEU A 116 9.82 19.25 1.37
N ARG A 117 8.61 19.13 0.85
CA ARG A 117 7.80 20.27 0.43
C ARG A 117 7.40 21.14 1.60
N ARG A 118 7.05 20.56 2.76
CA ARG A 118 6.74 21.34 3.98
C ARG A 118 7.93 22.21 4.40
N ARG A 119 9.15 21.65 4.39
CA ARG A 119 10.39 22.35 4.75
C ARG A 119 10.77 23.46 3.78
N THR A 120 10.36 23.34 2.53
CA THR A 120 10.71 24.28 1.45
C THR A 120 9.54 25.16 1.04
N ARG A 121 8.42 25.13 1.78
CA ARG A 121 7.16 25.81 1.42
C ARG A 121 6.71 25.47 -0.02
N GLY A 122 6.96 24.23 -0.42
CA GLY A 122 6.63 23.66 -1.72
C GLY A 122 7.63 23.97 -2.84
N ALA A 123 8.79 24.58 -2.56
CA ALA A 123 9.78 24.90 -3.58
C ALA A 123 10.52 23.66 -4.12
N ARG A 124 10.72 22.63 -3.28
CA ARG A 124 11.35 21.36 -3.68
C ARG A 124 10.50 20.16 -3.28
N GLY A 125 10.49 19.15 -4.12
CA GLY A 125 9.88 17.85 -3.85
C GLY A 125 10.76 16.67 -4.28
N LEU A 126 10.19 15.48 -4.17
CA LEU A 126 10.86 14.22 -4.47
C LEU A 126 11.20 14.08 -5.97
N ASP A 127 10.47 14.76 -6.83
CA ASP A 127 10.83 14.90 -8.24
C ASP A 127 12.16 15.64 -8.45
N ASP A 128 12.44 16.68 -7.66
CA ASP A 128 13.75 17.34 -7.68
C ASP A 128 14.87 16.39 -7.20
N VAL A 129 14.58 15.54 -6.21
CA VAL A 129 15.51 14.50 -5.74
C VAL A 129 15.76 13.44 -6.81
N MET A 130 14.72 12.99 -7.52
CA MET A 130 14.87 12.04 -8.64
C MET A 130 15.72 12.64 -9.76
N VAL A 131 15.50 13.90 -10.13
CA VAL A 131 16.30 14.59 -11.14
C VAL A 131 17.75 14.67 -10.71
N GLU A 132 18.03 14.98 -9.44
CA GLU A 132 19.41 15.03 -8.94
C GLU A 132 20.09 13.65 -8.92
N ALA A 133 19.36 12.60 -8.54
CA ALA A 133 19.88 11.23 -8.60
C ALA A 133 20.18 10.81 -10.04
N LEU A 134 19.29 11.13 -10.98
CA LEU A 134 19.49 10.87 -12.41
C LEU A 134 20.71 11.64 -12.94
N ARG A 135 20.82 12.95 -12.64
CA ARG A 135 21.92 13.80 -13.10
C ARG A 135 23.29 13.27 -12.69
N ARG A 136 23.40 12.71 -11.48
CA ARG A 136 24.67 12.20 -10.93
C ARG A 136 24.98 10.75 -11.31
N HIS A 137 23.96 9.92 -11.50
CA HIS A 137 24.10 8.46 -11.50
C HIS A 137 23.32 7.73 -12.60
N ALA A 138 22.87 8.44 -13.63
CA ALA A 138 22.37 7.79 -14.84
C ALA A 138 23.45 6.89 -15.46
N VAL A 139 23.04 5.94 -16.30
CA VAL A 139 23.95 5.00 -17.00
C VAL A 139 25.03 5.69 -17.83
N ASP A 140 24.82 6.94 -18.25
CA ASP A 140 25.74 7.77 -19.02
C ASP A 140 26.56 8.76 -18.17
N ALA A 141 26.43 8.73 -16.84
CA ALA A 141 27.22 9.55 -15.92
C ALA A 141 28.59 8.92 -15.60
N ASP A 142 29.53 9.71 -15.09
CA ASP A 142 30.88 9.26 -14.68
C ASP A 142 30.84 8.16 -13.61
N GLU A 143 29.84 8.21 -12.72
CA GLU A 143 29.63 7.24 -11.65
C GLU A 143 28.22 6.62 -11.72
N PRO A 144 27.97 5.71 -12.69
CA PRO A 144 26.62 5.21 -12.95
C PRO A 144 26.10 4.33 -11.82
N GLY A 145 24.78 4.25 -11.73
CA GLY A 145 24.04 3.39 -10.82
C GLY A 145 23.93 3.91 -9.40
N VAL A 146 22.91 3.46 -8.67
CA VAL A 146 22.64 3.88 -7.29
C VAL A 146 22.64 2.73 -6.30
N ASP A 147 23.02 3.07 -5.07
CA ASP A 147 22.78 2.30 -3.85
C ASP A 147 21.96 3.19 -2.89
N HIS A 148 21.55 2.65 -1.74
CA HIS A 148 20.81 3.41 -0.72
C HIS A 148 21.55 4.69 -0.30
N ARG A 149 22.88 4.63 -0.18
CA ARG A 149 23.72 5.77 0.18
C ARG A 149 23.65 6.90 -0.84
N ARG A 150 23.70 6.59 -2.15
CA ARG A 150 23.59 7.59 -3.23
C ARG A 150 22.19 8.23 -3.28
N LEU A 151 21.13 7.44 -3.08
CA LEU A 151 19.76 7.98 -3.00
C LEU A 151 19.59 8.90 -1.78
N ARG A 152 20.12 8.48 -0.62
CA ARG A 152 20.18 9.31 0.59
C ARG A 152 20.98 10.59 0.37
N GLN A 153 22.09 10.52 -0.37
CA GLN A 153 22.89 11.69 -0.72
C GLN A 153 22.10 12.66 -1.61
N ALA A 154 21.41 12.15 -2.64
CA ALA A 154 20.56 12.98 -3.49
C ALA A 154 19.52 13.74 -2.66
N LEU A 155 18.79 13.02 -1.79
CA LEU A 155 17.79 13.61 -0.88
C LEU A 155 18.41 14.66 0.04
N THR A 156 19.51 14.33 0.71
CA THR A 156 20.12 15.24 1.70
C THR A 156 20.82 16.45 1.08
N SER A 157 21.16 16.39 -0.22
CA SER A 157 21.74 17.52 -0.96
C SER A 157 20.69 18.46 -1.56
N THR A 158 19.44 18.03 -1.70
CA THR A 158 18.33 18.89 -2.10
C THR A 158 18.03 19.90 -1.00
N GLU A 159 17.72 21.14 -1.38
CA GLU A 159 17.29 22.21 -0.45
C GLU A 159 16.13 21.72 0.43
N GLY A 160 16.24 21.91 1.75
CA GLY A 160 15.31 21.38 2.76
C GLY A 160 15.54 19.92 3.17
N GLY A 161 16.33 19.15 2.41
CA GLY A 161 16.53 17.72 2.58
C GLY A 161 17.64 17.30 3.56
N ARG A 162 18.52 18.22 4.00
CA ARG A 162 19.72 17.92 4.81
C ARG A 162 19.48 16.98 6.00
N ARG A 163 18.32 17.08 6.66
CA ARG A 163 17.95 16.31 7.86
C ARG A 163 16.96 15.16 7.58
N LEU A 164 16.67 14.84 6.32
CA LEU A 164 15.71 13.79 5.95
C LEU A 164 16.33 12.40 5.78
N GLY A 165 17.67 12.29 5.87
CA GLY A 165 18.34 10.98 5.80
C GLY A 165 17.84 9.99 6.86
N GLY A 166 17.65 10.43 8.11
CA GLY A 166 17.13 9.56 9.17
C GLY A 166 15.68 9.10 8.93
N MET A 167 14.83 9.98 8.39
CA MET A 167 13.46 9.62 8.01
C MET A 167 13.44 8.62 6.85
N LEU A 168 14.31 8.80 5.85
CA LEU A 168 14.49 7.84 4.77
C LEU A 168 14.93 6.47 5.33
N ASP A 169 15.96 6.46 6.18
CA ASP A 169 16.48 5.23 6.76
C ASP A 169 15.38 4.52 7.58
N GLU A 170 14.64 5.24 8.43
CA GLU A 170 13.53 4.69 9.22
C GLU A 170 12.42 4.09 8.35
N LEU A 171 11.95 4.84 7.33
CA LEU A 171 10.87 4.37 6.45
C LEU A 171 11.26 3.11 5.66
N MET A 172 12.54 2.95 5.32
CA MET A 172 12.99 1.86 4.45
C MET A 172 13.38 0.59 5.20
N THR A 173 14.00 0.73 6.37
CA THR A 173 14.60 -0.42 7.08
C THR A 173 13.81 -0.87 8.29
N THR A 174 12.83 -0.09 8.77
CA THR A 174 12.01 -0.52 9.91
C THR A 174 10.76 -1.23 9.44
N ARG A 175 10.32 -2.22 10.24
CA ARG A 175 9.06 -2.93 10.07
C ARG A 175 7.94 -2.10 10.70
N LYS A 176 7.66 -0.95 10.08
CA LYS A 176 6.57 -0.05 10.45
C LYS A 176 5.87 0.47 9.21
N ALA A 177 4.56 0.64 9.29
CA ALA A 177 3.76 1.26 8.25
C ALA A 177 4.13 2.75 8.08
N PRO A 178 4.15 3.28 6.84
CA PRO A 178 4.24 4.72 6.60
C PRO A 178 3.10 5.49 7.28
N PRO A 179 3.33 6.72 7.79
CA PRO A 179 2.35 7.45 8.60
C PRO A 179 1.31 8.20 7.74
N ILE A 180 0.50 7.46 6.96
CA ILE A 180 -0.40 8.03 5.94
C ILE A 180 -1.34 9.12 6.50
N THR A 181 -1.98 8.87 7.65
CA THR A 181 -2.93 9.83 8.24
C THR A 181 -2.26 11.19 8.49
N SER A 182 -1.11 11.20 9.15
CA SER A 182 -0.37 12.44 9.45
C SER A 182 0.09 13.16 8.16
N MET A 183 0.40 12.39 7.11
CA MET A 183 0.78 12.97 5.82
C MET A 183 -0.42 13.63 5.13
N LEU A 184 -1.59 13.00 5.15
CA LEU A 184 -2.82 13.57 4.62
C LEU A 184 -3.22 14.83 5.39
N ASP A 185 -3.16 14.80 6.72
CA ASP A 185 -3.47 15.97 7.56
C ASP A 185 -2.59 17.16 7.18
N SER A 186 -1.29 16.90 6.94
CA SER A 186 -0.32 17.92 6.48
C SER A 186 -0.66 18.51 5.11
N LEU A 187 -1.45 17.79 4.31
CA LEU A 187 -1.97 18.21 3.00
C LEU A 187 -3.37 18.82 3.09
N GLY A 188 -3.98 18.92 4.28
CA GLY A 188 -5.36 19.37 4.43
C GLY A 188 -6.38 18.39 3.85
N LEU A 189 -6.03 17.10 3.88
CA LEU A 189 -6.86 15.96 3.51
C LEU A 189 -7.05 15.09 4.74
N ASN A 190 -8.20 14.43 4.87
CA ASN A 190 -8.47 13.54 6.01
C ASN A 190 -8.97 12.20 5.50
N LEU A 191 -8.72 11.13 6.27
CA LEU A 191 -9.39 9.86 6.06
C LEU A 191 -10.69 9.83 6.86
N VAL A 192 -11.80 9.63 6.16
CA VAL A 192 -13.13 9.48 6.75
C VAL A 192 -13.74 8.14 6.33
N PRO A 193 -14.66 7.55 7.10
CA PRO A 193 -15.36 6.35 6.67
C PRO A 193 -16.06 6.55 5.31
N LYS A 194 -15.90 5.60 4.37
CA LYS A 194 -16.49 5.69 3.01
C LYS A 194 -18.02 5.59 3.07
N GLU A 195 -18.55 4.64 3.84
CA GLU A 195 -19.98 4.38 4.08
C GLU A 195 -20.22 3.62 5.40
N GLY A 196 -21.46 3.68 5.92
CA GLY A 196 -21.92 3.00 7.13
C GLY A 196 -22.10 1.49 6.97
N GLY A 197 -21.41 0.72 7.81
CA GLY A 197 -22.13 -0.31 8.56
C GLY A 197 -22.89 0.41 9.66
N GLN A 198 -24.01 -0.11 10.14
CA GLN A 198 -24.51 0.43 11.41
C GLN A 198 -23.46 0.10 12.48
N ASP A 199 -23.42 0.85 13.58
CA ASP A 199 -22.49 0.54 14.69
C ASP A 199 -22.71 -0.87 15.28
N LYS A 200 -23.77 -1.54 14.81
CA LYS A 200 -24.21 -2.87 15.18
C LYS A 200 -23.81 -3.98 14.20
N ASP A 201 -23.22 -3.70 13.04
CA ASP A 201 -22.87 -4.77 12.09
C ASP A 201 -21.63 -5.56 12.54
N GLY A 202 -21.66 -6.89 12.35
CA GLY A 202 -20.59 -7.80 12.72
C GLY A 202 -19.48 -7.94 11.65
N TRP A 203 -18.30 -8.35 12.08
CA TRP A 203 -17.12 -8.56 11.25
C TRP A 203 -16.39 -9.84 11.65
N LEU A 204 -16.08 -10.67 10.66
CA LEU A 204 -15.37 -11.95 10.83
C LEU A 204 -13.94 -11.93 10.27
N GLY A 205 -13.54 -10.85 9.59
CA GLY A 205 -12.15 -10.65 9.16
C GLY A 205 -11.62 -11.63 8.15
N VAL A 206 -12.44 -12.11 7.22
CA VAL A 206 -12.01 -13.02 6.16
C VAL A 206 -12.09 -12.37 4.78
N GLY A 207 -11.08 -12.63 3.95
CA GLY A 207 -11.15 -12.42 2.52
C GLY A 207 -11.97 -13.53 1.89
N LEU A 208 -12.91 -13.18 1.00
CA LEU A 208 -13.84 -14.12 0.40
C LEU A 208 -13.83 -13.99 -1.12
N GLN A 209 -13.97 -15.12 -1.82
CA GLN A 209 -14.10 -15.14 -3.27
C GLN A 209 -15.13 -16.19 -3.70
N LEU A 210 -15.98 -15.83 -4.68
CA LEU A 210 -16.84 -16.80 -5.34
C LEU A 210 -16.00 -17.64 -6.31
N ARG A 211 -15.94 -18.96 -6.10
CA ARG A 211 -15.23 -19.92 -6.94
C ARG A 211 -16.13 -21.10 -7.27
N ARG A 212 -16.47 -21.26 -8.55
CA ARG A 212 -17.32 -22.37 -9.05
C ARG A 212 -18.63 -22.50 -8.23
N GLY A 213 -19.30 -21.38 -7.97
CA GLY A 213 -20.57 -21.35 -7.22
C GLY A 213 -20.45 -21.43 -5.69
N ARG A 214 -19.23 -21.46 -5.14
CA ARG A 214 -18.97 -21.55 -3.70
C ARG A 214 -18.28 -20.30 -3.18
N VAL A 215 -18.69 -19.80 -2.02
CA VAL A 215 -17.98 -18.69 -1.36
C VAL A 215 -16.84 -19.28 -0.55
N VAL A 216 -15.61 -19.00 -0.95
CA VAL A 216 -14.41 -19.61 -0.38
C VAL A 216 -13.61 -18.58 0.40
N VAL A 217 -13.13 -18.96 1.58
CA VAL A 217 -12.19 -18.15 2.37
C VAL A 217 -10.84 -18.14 1.66
N THR A 218 -10.30 -16.96 1.37
CA THR A 218 -9.03 -16.81 0.67
C THR A 218 -7.88 -16.38 1.57
N THR A 219 -8.18 -15.59 2.60
CA THR A 219 -7.20 -14.96 3.50
C THR A 219 -7.87 -14.62 4.82
N HIS A 220 -7.07 -14.44 5.86
CA HIS A 220 -7.52 -13.83 7.12
C HIS A 220 -6.95 -12.42 7.24
N LEU A 221 -7.75 -11.50 7.75
CA LEU A 221 -7.33 -10.17 8.20
C LEU A 221 -6.82 -10.27 9.65
N GLU A 222 -6.07 -9.26 10.09
CA GLU A 222 -5.57 -9.22 11.48
C GLU A 222 -6.73 -9.13 12.46
N GLY A 223 -6.69 -9.91 13.53
CA GLY A 223 -7.76 -9.96 14.53
C GLY A 223 -9.02 -10.72 14.09
N SER A 224 -9.00 -11.37 12.92
CA SER A 224 -10.12 -12.22 12.47
C SER A 224 -10.50 -13.27 13.53
N PRO A 225 -11.77 -13.28 14.00
CA PRO A 225 -12.27 -14.32 14.91
C PRO A 225 -12.21 -15.74 14.33
N LEU A 226 -12.15 -15.88 13.01
CA LEU A 226 -12.15 -17.18 12.33
C LEU A 226 -10.76 -17.79 12.15
N ARG A 227 -9.69 -17.05 12.50
CA ARG A 227 -8.30 -17.40 12.16
C ARG A 227 -7.88 -18.81 12.56
N ASP A 228 -8.24 -19.23 13.76
CA ASP A 228 -7.77 -20.50 14.33
C ASP A 228 -8.76 -21.65 14.11
N VAL A 229 -9.88 -21.39 13.43
CA VAL A 229 -11.00 -22.34 13.28
C VAL A 229 -11.41 -22.58 11.82
N VAL A 230 -11.04 -21.69 10.90
CA VAL A 230 -11.31 -21.79 9.46
C VAL A 230 -10.02 -21.59 8.67
N ASP A 231 -9.82 -22.35 7.59
CA ASP A 231 -8.62 -22.25 6.75
C ASP A 231 -8.93 -21.56 5.43
N ALA A 232 -7.90 -20.96 4.83
CA ALA A 232 -7.98 -20.54 3.44
C ALA A 232 -8.19 -21.77 2.54
N GLY A 233 -9.21 -21.74 1.70
CA GLY A 233 -9.68 -22.86 0.89
C GLY A 233 -11.01 -23.44 1.36
N ASP A 234 -11.41 -23.18 2.60
CA ASP A 234 -12.70 -23.63 3.13
C ASP A 234 -13.87 -22.91 2.43
N GLU A 235 -14.93 -23.66 2.14
CA GLU A 235 -16.20 -23.08 1.71
C GLU A 235 -16.95 -22.55 2.93
N LEU A 236 -17.37 -21.29 2.87
CA LEU A 236 -18.30 -20.70 3.82
C LEU A 236 -19.73 -21.01 3.37
N ILE A 237 -20.41 -21.91 4.10
CA ILE A 237 -21.73 -22.44 3.73
C ILE A 237 -22.84 -21.63 4.36
N ALA A 238 -22.76 -21.36 5.66
CA ALA A 238 -23.78 -20.61 6.38
C ALA A 238 -23.17 -19.76 7.51
N ILE A 239 -23.86 -18.67 7.84
CA ILE A 239 -23.65 -17.90 9.07
C ILE A 239 -25.02 -17.82 9.76
N ASN A 240 -25.10 -18.29 11.00
CA ASN A 240 -26.35 -18.61 11.69
C ASN A 240 -27.26 -19.45 10.75
N ASP A 241 -28.54 -19.13 10.68
CA ASP A 241 -29.50 -19.82 9.81
C ASP A 241 -29.51 -19.32 8.35
N ARG A 242 -28.48 -18.57 7.91
CA ARG A 242 -28.43 -17.96 6.58
C ARG A 242 -27.41 -18.63 5.67
N ARG A 243 -27.92 -19.20 4.57
CA ARG A 243 -27.08 -19.77 3.51
C ARG A 243 -26.27 -18.70 2.78
N ILE A 244 -24.98 -18.96 2.63
CA ILE A 244 -24.04 -18.12 1.88
C ILE A 244 -23.81 -18.76 0.50
N THR A 245 -24.19 -18.02 -0.55
CA THR A 245 -23.95 -18.41 -1.97
C THR A 245 -23.26 -17.28 -2.74
N GLU A 246 -23.32 -16.06 -2.23
CA GLU A 246 -22.62 -14.89 -2.74
C GLU A 246 -21.90 -14.16 -1.60
N VAL A 247 -20.79 -13.49 -1.90
CA VAL A 247 -20.02 -12.72 -0.90
C VAL A 247 -20.89 -11.66 -0.21
N LYS A 248 -21.86 -11.06 -0.92
CA LYS A 248 -22.79 -10.08 -0.36
C LYS A 248 -23.69 -10.65 0.75
N HIS A 249 -23.97 -11.95 0.74
CA HIS A 249 -24.80 -12.60 1.78
C HIS A 249 -24.13 -12.59 3.14
N VAL A 250 -22.79 -12.55 3.19
CA VAL A 250 -22.05 -12.44 4.46
C VAL A 250 -22.35 -11.12 5.16
N LYS A 251 -22.36 -10.00 4.41
CA LYS A 251 -22.73 -8.69 4.98
C LYS A 251 -24.16 -8.70 5.53
N GLN A 252 -25.07 -9.37 4.84
CA GLN A 252 -26.47 -9.49 5.27
C GLN A 252 -26.63 -10.40 6.50
N ALA A 253 -25.86 -11.49 6.57
CA ALA A 253 -25.91 -12.43 7.69
C ALA A 253 -25.28 -11.88 8.97
N LEU A 254 -24.34 -10.94 8.84
CA LEU A 254 -23.69 -10.26 9.96
C LEU A 254 -24.35 -8.93 10.34
N SER A 255 -25.50 -8.59 9.73
CA SER A 255 -26.25 -7.38 10.08
C SER A 255 -26.67 -7.45 11.55
N GLU A 256 -26.44 -6.38 12.31
CA GLU A 256 -26.74 -6.32 13.75
C GLU A 256 -26.05 -7.38 14.63
N CYS A 257 -25.00 -8.04 14.14
CA CYS A 257 -24.26 -9.07 14.88
C CYS A 257 -23.00 -8.57 15.61
N ALA A 258 -22.76 -7.26 15.70
CA ALA A 258 -21.60 -6.74 16.42
C ALA A 258 -21.61 -7.21 17.88
N ASP A 259 -20.47 -7.74 18.31
CA ASP A 259 -20.24 -8.28 19.64
C ASP A 259 -21.11 -9.49 20.03
N LEU A 260 -21.86 -10.07 19.08
CA LEU A 260 -22.67 -11.26 19.30
C LEU A 260 -21.92 -12.53 18.87
N GLU A 261 -22.30 -13.65 19.47
CA GLU A 261 -21.90 -14.96 18.97
C GLU A 261 -22.64 -15.27 17.67
N VAL A 262 -21.90 -15.78 16.69
CA VAL A 262 -22.44 -16.26 15.42
C VAL A 262 -21.95 -17.67 15.16
N GLU A 263 -22.85 -18.55 14.72
CA GLU A 263 -22.49 -19.88 14.24
C GLU A 263 -22.04 -19.77 12.79
N VAL A 264 -20.92 -20.40 12.46
CA VAL A 264 -20.36 -20.42 11.11
C VAL A 264 -20.22 -21.88 10.66
N LEU A 265 -20.94 -22.24 9.61
CA LEU A 265 -20.84 -23.54 8.97
C LEU A 265 -19.91 -23.45 7.77
N THR A 266 -18.88 -24.29 7.75
CA THR A 266 -17.91 -24.39 6.67
C THR A 266 -17.81 -25.80 6.11
N SER A 267 -17.24 -25.94 4.91
CA SER A 267 -16.78 -27.23 4.41
C SER A 267 -15.30 -27.21 4.03
N ARG A 268 -14.60 -28.25 4.48
CA ARG A 268 -13.23 -28.55 4.10
C ARG A 268 -13.17 -29.96 3.52
N GLU A 269 -12.74 -30.08 2.27
CA GLU A 269 -12.56 -31.37 1.59
C GLU A 269 -13.82 -32.28 1.64
N GLY A 270 -15.02 -31.67 1.63
CA GLY A 270 -16.29 -32.39 1.68
C GLY A 270 -16.81 -32.69 3.09
N GLY A 271 -15.99 -32.51 4.13
CA GLY A 271 -16.45 -32.55 5.52
C GLY A 271 -17.10 -31.23 5.92
N LEU A 272 -18.19 -31.28 6.70
CA LEU A 272 -18.83 -30.11 7.30
C LEU A 272 -18.27 -29.83 8.69
N ARG A 273 -18.09 -28.55 9.04
CA ARG A 273 -17.65 -28.11 10.36
C ARG A 273 -18.42 -26.86 10.79
N SER A 274 -19.00 -26.88 11.98
CA SER A 274 -19.55 -25.69 12.64
C SER A 274 -18.56 -25.16 13.66
N CYS A 275 -18.46 -23.84 13.76
CA CYS A 275 -17.82 -23.17 14.88
C CYS A 275 -18.65 -21.97 15.33
N THR A 276 -18.57 -21.63 16.61
CA THR A 276 -19.19 -20.41 17.15
C THR A 276 -18.09 -19.41 17.47
N VAL A 277 -18.21 -18.20 16.95
CA VAL A 277 -17.24 -17.12 17.19
C VAL A 277 -17.96 -15.83 17.52
N LYS A 278 -17.31 -14.96 18.29
CA LYS A 278 -17.80 -13.59 18.52
C LYS A 278 -17.50 -12.73 17.29
N ALA A 279 -18.53 -12.21 16.64
CA ALA A 279 -18.35 -11.24 15.56
C ALA A 279 -17.92 -9.88 16.14
N LEU A 280 -16.85 -9.30 15.62
CA LEU A 280 -16.36 -7.99 16.07
C LEU A 280 -17.19 -6.87 15.45
N ALA A 281 -17.12 -5.66 16.01
CA ALA A 281 -17.82 -4.51 15.44
C ALA A 281 -17.19 -4.10 14.09
N ALA A 282 -17.98 -4.15 13.01
CA ALA A 282 -17.52 -3.79 11.67
C ALA A 282 -17.09 -2.32 11.55
N LYS A 283 -17.56 -1.45 12.47
CA LYS A 283 -17.20 -0.03 12.53
C LYS A 283 -15.69 0.21 12.61
N ASP A 284 -14.98 -0.68 13.30
CA ASP A 284 -13.54 -0.58 13.53
C ASP A 284 -12.72 -1.09 12.32
N HIS A 285 -13.40 -1.69 11.33
CA HIS A 285 -12.81 -2.28 10.13
C HIS A 285 -13.45 -1.73 8.84
N ARG A 286 -14.10 -0.55 8.89
CA ARG A 286 -14.74 0.05 7.72
C ARG A 286 -13.72 0.52 6.70
N LYS A 287 -14.12 0.45 5.43
CA LYS A 287 -13.38 1.12 4.37
C LYS A 287 -13.41 2.63 4.60
N VAL A 288 -12.28 3.28 4.36
CA VAL A 288 -12.13 4.73 4.43
C VAL A 288 -12.13 5.35 3.04
N LYS A 289 -12.32 6.67 2.98
CA LYS A 289 -12.07 7.49 1.80
C LYS A 289 -11.35 8.76 2.23
N ILE A 290 -10.61 9.36 1.32
CA ILE A 290 -10.10 10.71 1.52
C ILE A 290 -11.22 11.73 1.35
N GLU A 291 -11.15 12.77 2.17
CA GLU A 291 -12.03 13.93 2.13
C GLU A 291 -11.22 15.21 2.30
N GLY A 292 -11.68 16.30 1.69
CA GLY A 292 -11.07 17.61 1.79
C GLY A 292 -10.57 18.13 0.43
N LYS A 293 -10.55 19.46 0.32
CA LYS A 293 -10.08 20.16 -0.88
C LYS A 293 -8.55 20.21 -0.99
N GLY A 294 -7.85 19.85 0.08
CA GLY A 294 -6.41 20.01 0.22
C GLY A 294 -6.01 21.48 0.45
N ASN A 295 -4.86 21.68 1.06
CA ASN A 295 -4.33 23.01 1.39
C ASN A 295 -3.44 23.57 0.27
N SER A 296 -2.72 24.65 0.53
CA SER A 296 -1.79 25.25 -0.44
C SER A 296 -0.62 24.33 -0.80
N LEU A 297 -0.20 23.45 0.11
CA LEU A 297 0.86 22.46 -0.14
C LEU A 297 0.37 21.40 -1.13
N TRP A 298 -0.82 20.85 -0.92
CA TRP A 298 -1.45 19.92 -1.87
C TRP A 298 -1.57 20.53 -3.26
N ARG A 299 -2.08 21.77 -3.36
CA ARG A 299 -2.16 22.47 -4.65
C ARG A 299 -0.81 22.62 -5.34
N ARG A 300 0.28 22.86 -4.59
CA ARG A 300 1.64 22.90 -5.17
C ARG A 300 2.14 21.52 -5.62
N ILE A 301 1.76 20.45 -4.92
CA ILE A 301 2.08 19.08 -5.33
C ILE A 301 1.44 18.79 -6.68
N THR A 302 0.18 19.16 -6.87
CA THR A 302 -0.60 18.78 -8.05
C THR A 302 -0.61 19.80 -9.17
N ALA A 303 -0.07 21.01 -8.96
CA ALA A 303 0.00 22.04 -9.99
C ALA A 303 0.89 21.61 -11.17
N SER A 304 0.44 21.93 -12.38
CA SER A 304 1.24 21.79 -13.59
C SER A 304 2.57 22.53 -13.45
N ARG A 305 3.64 21.93 -13.97
CA ARG A 305 4.97 22.55 -14.11
C ARG A 305 5.20 23.12 -15.51
N GLN A 306 4.18 23.13 -16.39
CA GLN A 306 4.28 23.84 -17.65
C GLN A 306 4.49 25.33 -17.34
N ALA A 307 5.54 25.92 -17.92
CA ALA A 307 5.63 27.37 -17.97
C ALA A 307 4.51 27.87 -18.89
N ASP A 308 3.82 28.94 -18.49
CA ASP A 308 2.93 29.65 -19.42
C ASP A 308 3.78 30.02 -20.66
N ALA A 309 3.33 29.56 -21.83
CA ALA A 309 4.02 29.71 -23.10
C ALA A 309 4.00 31.16 -23.61
#